data_AF-A0A4Z1E3S2-F1
#
_entry.id   AF-A0A4Z1E3S2-F1
#
_cell.length_a   1.000
_cell.length_b   1.000
_cell.length_c   1.000
_cell.angle_alpha   90.00
_cell.angle_beta   90.00
_cell.angle_gamma   90.00
#
_symmetry.space_group_name_H-M   'P 1'
#
loop_
_entity.id
_entity.type
_entity.pdbx_description
1 polymer ?
#
loop_
_entity_poly.entity_id
_entity_poly.type
_entity_poly.pdbx_seq_one_letter_code
_entity_poly.pdbx_strand_id
1 'polypeptide(L)'
;MAMIAARALDRNRERAARLLVLLEEDLDAAAPDTGAPTPATRATARDEAVTLAHQIAGSAGTFGYDAASDDARTAMDLLADGAEAGEVAPFAASVRSLLDGPPA
;
A
#
# COMPACT_ATOMS: atom_id res chain seq x y z
N MET A 1 4.61 -13.33 22.05
CA MET A 1 4.21 -13.38 20.62
C MET A 1 3.03 -12.48 20.31
N ALA A 2 1.88 -12.60 21.00
CA ALA A 2 0.67 -11.82 20.69
C ALA A 2 0.87 -10.28 20.64
N MET A 3 1.62 -9.69 21.57
CA MET A 3 1.92 -8.24 21.56
C MET A 3 2.74 -7.80 20.34
N ILE A 4 3.66 -8.65 19.86
CA ILE A 4 4.50 -8.35 18.69
C ILE A 4 3.65 -8.37 17.43
N ALA A 5 2.78 -9.38 17.30
CA ALA A 5 1.84 -9.49 16.19
C ALA A 5 0.86 -8.30 16.14
N ALA A 6 0.29 -7.91 17.29
CA ALA A 6 -0.60 -6.75 17.37
C ALA A 6 0.09 -5.45 16.90
N ARG A 7 1.30 -5.17 17.40
CA ARG A 7 2.07 -3.99 16.98
C ARG A 7 2.47 -4.04 15.50
N ALA A 8 2.75 -5.21 14.96
CA ALA A 8 3.06 -5.36 13.54
C ALA A 8 1.82 -5.11 12.68
N LEU A 9 0.65 -5.56 13.12
CA LEU A 9 -0.63 -5.31 12.48
C LEU A 9 -0.97 -3.82 12.47
N ASP A 10 -0.82 -3.13 13.59
CA ASP A 10 -1.07 -1.67 13.67
C ASP A 10 -0.16 -0.89 12.71
N ARG A 11 1.14 -1.23 12.65
CA ARG A 11 2.04 -0.63 11.65
C ARG A 11 1.63 -0.96 10.22
N ASN A 12 1.18 -2.18 9.93
CA ASN A 12 0.72 -2.53 8.59
C ASN A 12 -0.53 -1.73 8.21
N ARG A 13 -1.44 -1.47 9.15
CA ARG A 13 -2.61 -0.61 8.95
C ARG A 13 -2.22 0.83 8.65
N GLU A 14 -1.26 1.38 9.39
CA GLU A 14 -0.71 2.73 9.15
C GLU A 14 -0.06 2.81 7.76
N ARG A 15 0.75 1.81 7.39
CA ARG A 15 1.36 1.74 6.06
C ARG A 15 0.33 1.62 4.95
N ALA A 16 -0.70 0.80 5.13
CA ALA A 16 -1.78 0.66 4.15
C ALA A 16 -2.57 1.96 3.98
N ALA A 17 -2.82 2.69 5.06
CA ALA A 17 -3.42 4.02 4.99
C ALA A 17 -2.52 5.02 4.24
N ARG A 18 -1.22 5.03 4.53
CA ARG A 18 -0.27 5.88 3.80
C ARG A 18 -0.18 5.52 2.32
N LEU A 19 -0.21 4.23 1.99
CA LEU A 19 -0.22 3.76 0.60
C LEU A 19 -1.44 4.30 -0.16
N LEU A 20 -2.64 4.28 0.43
CA LEU A 20 -3.84 4.84 -0.18
C LEU A 20 -3.72 6.36 -0.41
N VAL A 21 -3.18 7.10 0.56
CA VAL A 21 -2.94 8.54 0.40
C VAL A 21 -1.98 8.83 -0.76
N LEU A 22 -0.87 8.09 -0.88
CA LEU A 22 0.07 8.24 -2.00
C LEU A 22 -0.60 7.98 -3.35
N LEU A 23 -1.49 6.98 -3.40
CA LEU A 23 -2.24 6.66 -4.62
C LEU A 23 -3.21 7.78 -5.00
N GLU A 24 -3.94 8.34 -4.03
CA GLU A 24 -4.99 9.34 -4.26
C GLU A 24 -4.43 10.76 -4.50
N GLU A 25 -3.40 11.17 -3.75
CA GLU A 25 -2.93 12.56 -3.75
C GLU A 25 -1.74 12.79 -4.68
N ASP A 26 -0.81 11.84 -4.73
CA ASP A 26 0.49 12.02 -5.38
C ASP A 26 0.60 11.28 -6.72
N LEU A 27 -0.13 10.18 -6.90
CA LEU A 27 -0.07 9.34 -8.11
C LEU A 27 -1.31 9.49 -8.99
N ASP A 28 -2.49 9.73 -8.43
CA ASP A 28 -3.68 10.06 -9.21
C ASP A 28 -3.62 11.54 -9.66
N ALA A 29 -3.20 11.72 -10.90
CA ALA A 29 -2.98 13.02 -11.52
C ALA A 29 -4.26 13.81 -11.83
N ALA A 30 -5.43 13.29 -11.46
CA ALA A 30 -6.72 13.84 -11.85
C ALA A 30 -7.15 15.08 -11.04
N ALA A 31 -6.47 15.42 -9.93
CA ALA A 31 -6.85 16.56 -9.08
C ALA A 31 -6.73 17.90 -9.84
N PRO A 32 -7.85 18.58 -10.21
CA PRO A 32 -7.80 19.75 -11.10
C PRO A 32 -7.32 21.03 -10.40
N ASP A 33 -7.38 21.09 -9.07
CA ASP A 33 -7.36 22.38 -8.35
C ASP A 33 -6.18 22.62 -7.40
N THR A 34 -5.23 21.68 -7.27
CA THR A 34 -4.07 21.80 -6.36
C THR A 34 -2.71 21.92 -7.05
N GLY A 35 -2.68 21.94 -8.39
CA GLY A 35 -1.45 21.89 -9.16
C GLY A 35 -0.91 20.47 -9.19
N ALA A 36 -1.01 19.82 -10.35
CA ALA A 36 -0.63 18.41 -10.50
C ALA A 36 0.81 18.15 -10.00
N PRO A 37 1.05 17.04 -9.29
CA PRO A 37 2.37 16.73 -8.76
C PRO A 37 3.41 16.63 -9.88
N THR A 38 4.59 17.20 -9.64
CA THR A 38 5.70 17.18 -10.59
C THR A 38 6.16 15.74 -10.85
N PRO A 39 6.79 15.43 -12.00
CA PRO A 39 7.32 14.10 -12.27
C PRO A 39 8.27 13.58 -11.18
N ALA A 40 9.08 14.44 -10.57
CA ALA A 40 9.99 14.08 -9.48
C ALA A 40 9.23 13.71 -8.19
N THR A 41 8.18 14.48 -7.86
CA THR A 41 7.27 14.17 -6.74
C THR A 41 6.60 12.82 -6.94
N ARG A 42 6.07 12.57 -8.15
CA ARG A 42 5.42 11.28 -8.47
C ARG A 42 6.39 10.10 -8.39
N ALA A 43 7.62 10.27 -8.87
CA ALA A 43 8.64 9.23 -8.76
C ALA A 43 8.96 8.91 -7.30
N THR A 44 9.12 9.94 -6.46
CA THR A 44 9.37 9.77 -5.02
C THR A 44 8.19 9.09 -4.31
N ALA A 45 6.96 9.51 -4.63
CA ALA A 45 5.74 8.89 -4.10
C ALA A 45 5.61 7.42 -4.50
N ARG A 46 5.95 7.09 -5.77
CA ARG A 46 5.95 5.72 -6.26
C ARG A 46 7.00 4.86 -5.54
N ASP A 47 8.21 5.37 -5.35
CA ASP A 47 9.27 4.66 -4.61
C ASP A 47 8.86 4.39 -3.14
N GLU A 48 8.22 5.37 -2.49
CA GLU A 48 7.64 5.19 -1.15
C GLU A 48 6.54 4.13 -1.16
N ALA A 49 5.62 4.18 -2.13
CA ALA A 49 4.52 3.23 -2.25
C ALA A 49 5.02 1.78 -2.46
N VAL A 50 6.02 1.57 -3.33
CA VAL A 50 6.69 0.26 -3.52
C VAL A 50 7.27 -0.24 -2.20
N THR A 51 7.98 0.64 -1.48
CA THR A 51 8.60 0.31 -0.19
C THR A 51 7.55 -0.11 0.85
N LEU A 52 6.43 0.62 0.94
CA LEU A 52 5.35 0.30 1.87
C LEU A 52 4.68 -1.03 1.53
N ALA A 53 4.37 -1.26 0.26
CA ALA A 53 3.77 -2.51 -0.22
C ALA A 53 4.68 -3.71 0.10
N HIS A 54 6.00 -3.59 -0.15
CA HIS A 54 6.97 -4.62 0.22
C HIS A 54 6.99 -4.93 1.72
N GLN A 55 7.01 -3.88 2.57
CA GLN A 55 7.02 -4.03 4.02
C GLN A 55 5.74 -4.69 4.54
N ILE A 56 4.58 -4.32 3.97
CA ILE A 56 3.30 -4.96 4.31
C ILE A 56 3.33 -6.43 3.90
N ALA A 57 3.75 -6.74 2.68
CA ALA A 57 3.81 -8.11 2.17
C ALA A 57 4.62 -9.04 3.10
N GLY A 58 5.84 -8.65 3.45
CA GLY A 58 6.71 -9.45 4.33
C GLY A 58 6.16 -9.58 5.76
N SER A 59 5.63 -8.48 6.31
CA SER A 59 5.06 -8.46 7.67
C SER A 59 3.77 -9.28 7.75
N ALA A 60 2.82 -9.06 6.84
CA ALA A 60 1.54 -9.76 6.78
C ALA A 60 1.71 -11.28 6.65
N GLY A 61 2.57 -11.73 5.74
CA GLY A 61 2.85 -13.17 5.58
C GLY A 61 3.51 -13.80 6.80
N THR A 62 4.33 -13.05 7.54
CA THR A 62 4.92 -13.54 8.81
C THR A 62 3.86 -13.81 9.89
N PHE A 63 2.73 -13.10 9.86
CA PHE A 63 1.67 -13.18 10.88
C PHE A 63 0.38 -13.85 10.40
N GLY A 64 0.40 -14.55 9.26
CA GLY A 64 -0.74 -15.34 8.75
C GLY A 64 -1.82 -14.53 8.02
N TYR A 65 -1.49 -13.33 7.55
CA TYR A 65 -2.39 -12.55 6.68
C TYR A 65 -2.02 -12.79 5.22
N ASP A 66 -2.12 -14.03 4.75
CA ASP A 66 -1.60 -14.45 3.45
C ASP A 66 -2.24 -13.69 2.28
N ALA A 67 -3.56 -13.53 2.31
CA ALA A 67 -4.27 -12.74 1.30
C ALA A 67 -3.80 -11.27 1.27
N ALA A 68 -3.58 -10.64 2.43
CA ALA A 68 -3.06 -9.28 2.49
C ALA A 68 -1.59 -9.22 2.03
N SER A 69 -0.83 -10.29 2.26
CA SER A 69 0.54 -10.43 1.77
C SER A 69 0.57 -10.46 0.24
N ASP A 70 -0.30 -11.24 -0.38
CA ASP A 70 -0.38 -11.42 -1.83
C ASP A 70 -0.92 -10.18 -2.55
N ASP A 71 -1.94 -9.53 -2.01
CA ASP A 71 -2.44 -8.27 -2.57
C ASP A 71 -1.38 -7.16 -2.45
N ALA A 72 -0.61 -7.12 -1.35
CA ALA A 72 0.48 -6.18 -1.20
C ALA A 72 1.64 -6.46 -2.19
N ARG A 73 1.94 -7.72 -2.50
CA ARG A 73 2.90 -8.07 -3.57
C ARG A 73 2.40 -7.62 -4.94
N THR A 74 1.13 -7.87 -5.23
CA THR A 74 0.53 -7.45 -6.51
C THR A 74 0.57 -5.94 -6.67
N ALA A 75 0.23 -5.19 -5.61
CA ALA A 75 0.36 -3.74 -5.61
C ALA A 75 1.81 -3.27 -5.82
N MET A 76 2.78 -3.92 -5.18
CA MET A 76 4.21 -3.64 -5.33
C MET A 76 4.68 -3.82 -6.79
N ASP A 77 4.33 -4.95 -7.40
CA ASP A 77 4.73 -5.29 -8.77
C ASP A 77 4.13 -4.29 -9.78
N LEU A 78 2.84 -3.98 -9.64
CA LEU A 78 2.17 -2.97 -10.47
C LEU A 78 2.82 -1.58 -10.33
N LEU A 79 3.13 -1.16 -9.10
CA LEU A 79 3.81 0.11 -8.86
C LEU A 79 5.20 0.15 -9.49
N ALA A 80 5.97 -0.95 -9.39
CA ALA A 80 7.30 -1.07 -9.96
C ALA A 80 7.27 -1.07 -11.50
N ASP A 81 6.22 -1.64 -12.09
CA ASP A 81 5.97 -1.64 -13.54
C ASP A 81 5.40 -0.32 -14.07
N GLY A 82 5.13 0.63 -13.16
CA GLY A 82 4.66 1.97 -13.53
C GLY A 82 3.16 2.05 -13.80
N ALA A 83 2.37 1.08 -13.33
CA ALA A 83 0.91 1.09 -13.45
C ALA A 83 0.29 2.36 -12.87
N GLU A 84 -0.85 2.75 -13.42
CA GLU A 84 -1.57 3.94 -12.96
C GLU A 84 -2.23 3.70 -11.59
N ALA A 85 -2.45 4.77 -10.83
CA ALA A 85 -2.98 4.67 -9.47
C ALA A 85 -4.30 3.86 -9.39
N GLY A 86 -5.18 4.01 -10.38
CA GLY A 86 -6.44 3.28 -10.47
C GLY A 86 -6.30 1.77 -10.67
N GLU A 87 -5.17 1.29 -11.20
CA GLU A 87 -4.87 -0.14 -11.35
C GLU A 87 -4.37 -0.75 -10.03
N VAL A 88 -3.67 0.05 -9.22
CA VAL A 88 -3.10 -0.37 -7.92
C VAL A 88 -4.11 -0.25 -6.78
N ALA A 89 -4.99 0.76 -6.84
CA ALA A 89 -5.94 1.10 -5.78
C ALA A 89 -6.81 -0.08 -5.29
N PRO A 90 -7.35 -0.97 -6.14
CA PRO A 90 -8.12 -2.12 -5.68
C PRO A 90 -7.34 -3.04 -4.74
N PHE A 91 -6.06 -3.27 -5.02
CA PHE A 91 -5.19 -4.12 -4.19
C PHE A 91 -4.83 -3.42 -2.88
N ALA A 92 -4.50 -2.12 -2.92
CA ALA A 92 -4.24 -1.35 -1.70
C ALA A 92 -5.46 -1.28 -0.77
N ALA A 93 -6.66 -1.12 -1.34
CA ALA A 93 -7.92 -1.16 -0.58
C ALA A 93 -8.20 -2.55 0.00
N SER A 94 -7.95 -3.62 -0.77
CA SER A 94 -8.09 -5.00 -0.31
C SER A 94 -7.15 -5.29 0.87
N VAL A 95 -5.86 -4.93 0.76
CA VAL A 95 -4.87 -5.01 1.85
C VAL A 95 -5.40 -4.35 3.12
N ARG A 96 -5.92 -3.13 3.02
CA ARG A 96 -6.46 -2.41 4.18
C ARG A 96 -7.63 -3.16 4.82
N SER A 97 -8.58 -3.61 4.01
CA SER A 97 -9.75 -4.36 4.48
C SER A 97 -9.35 -5.67 5.17
N LEU A 98 -8.38 -6.41 4.61
CA LEU A 98 -7.93 -7.70 5.14
C LEU A 98 -7.19 -7.55 6.47
N LEU A 99 -6.42 -6.48 6.66
CA LEU A 99 -5.72 -6.18 7.92
C LEU A 99 -6.67 -5.72 9.04
N ASP A 100 -7.87 -5.25 8.70
CA ASP A 100 -8.91 -4.91 9.67
C ASP A 100 -9.74 -6.15 10.09
N GLY A 101 -9.65 -7.25 9.33
CA GLY A 101 -10.22 -8.56 9.66
C GLY A 101 -9.32 -9.45 10.53
N PRO A 102 -9.82 -10.61 10.97
CA PRO A 102 -8.98 -11.64 11.59
C PRO A 102 -8.00 -12.26 10.55
N PRO A 103 -6.85 -12.80 10.99
CA PRO A 103 -5.97 -13.56 10.11
C PRO A 103 -6.70 -14.79 9.55
N ALA A 104 -6.37 -15.18 8.32
CA ALA A 104 -7.00 -16.29 7.61
C ALA A 104 -6.52 -17.66 8.12
#